data_AF-S7Q5F6-F1
#
_entry.id   AF-S7Q5F6-F1
#
_cell.length_a   1.000
_cell.length_b   1.000
_cell.length_c   1.000
_cell.angle_alpha   90.00
_cell.angle_beta   90.00
_cell.angle_gamma   90.00
#
_symmetry.space_group_name_H-M   'P 1'
#
loop_
_entity.id
_entity.type
_entity.pdbx_description
1 polymer ?
#
loop_
_entity_poly.entity_id
_entity_poly.type
_entity_poly.pdbx_seq_one_letter_code
_entity_poly.pdbx_strand_id
1 'polypeptide(L)'
;MSSAAYALGRFAAWSYLPDYATAQCLRLYHRFLPSPPRPGTAQYALHYRIAFACVVLLFLSYNLAEAMRALPPNLYEVLGVRPDADEHALKSAFRAFARRAHPDRVGPAGEGRFVQVRDAFEALRDPVRRFSYDRFGPEALTWSHCATVREYLRHGLMQASGFYIVSGVFLLFLSAVGKPSPVAFVRPPPCRLFSTCADDDMD
;
A
#
# COMPACT_ATOMS: atom_id res chain seq x y z
N MET A 1 14.16 6.66 -20.38
CA MET A 1 13.14 7.69 -20.06
C MET A 1 13.12 7.83 -18.54
N SER A 2 13.35 9.05 -18.02
CA SER A 2 13.69 9.28 -16.61
C SER A 2 12.57 8.82 -15.65
N SER A 3 12.94 8.11 -14.57
CA SER A 3 12.04 7.60 -13.52
C SER A 3 11.10 8.68 -12.96
N ALA A 4 11.56 9.93 -12.95
CA ALA A 4 10.77 11.10 -12.56
C ALA A 4 9.57 11.38 -13.50
N ALA A 5 9.73 11.19 -14.82
CA ALA A 5 8.65 11.42 -15.78
C ALA A 5 7.55 10.35 -15.66
N TYR A 6 7.93 9.10 -15.38
CA TYR A 6 6.99 8.02 -15.12
C TYR A 6 6.24 8.23 -13.80
N ALA A 7 6.94 8.65 -12.73
CA ALA A 7 6.32 8.98 -11.45
C ALA A 7 5.32 10.14 -11.59
N LEU A 8 5.72 11.25 -12.23
CA LEU A 8 4.83 12.40 -12.47
C LEU A 8 3.62 12.03 -13.34
N GLY A 9 3.81 11.22 -14.38
CA GLY A 9 2.72 10.73 -15.22
C GLY A 9 1.72 9.87 -14.44
N ARG A 10 2.21 9.02 -13.53
CA ARG A 10 1.36 8.20 -12.66
C ARG A 10 0.60 9.04 -11.64
N PHE A 11 1.21 10.08 -11.07
CA PHE A 11 0.54 11.02 -10.17
C PHE A 11 -0.53 11.84 -10.91
N ALA A 12 -0.21 12.39 -12.08
CA ALA A 12 -1.15 13.16 -12.89
C ALA A 12 -2.33 12.30 -13.39
N ALA A 13 -2.06 11.05 -13.76
CA ALA A 13 -3.10 10.09 -14.08
C ALA A 13 -4.02 9.88 -12.86
N TRP A 14 -3.46 9.65 -11.68
CA TRP A 14 -4.22 9.45 -10.44
C TRP A 14 -5.01 10.66 -9.96
N SER A 15 -4.56 11.88 -10.25
CA SER A 15 -5.31 13.08 -9.89
C SER A 15 -6.52 13.33 -10.79
N TYR A 16 -6.62 12.67 -11.94
CA TYR A 16 -7.69 12.90 -12.92
C TYR A 16 -8.56 11.66 -13.18
N LEU A 17 -8.00 10.45 -13.05
CA LEU A 17 -8.69 9.18 -13.32
C LEU A 17 -9.93 8.96 -12.45
N PRO A 18 -9.86 9.16 -11.11
CA PRO A 18 -11.01 8.92 -10.24
C PRO A 18 -12.20 9.82 -10.59
N ASP A 19 -11.95 11.10 -10.88
CA ASP A 19 -12.99 12.04 -11.29
C ASP A 19 -13.56 11.70 -12.66
N TYR A 20 -12.71 11.35 -13.63
CA TYR A 20 -13.15 10.91 -14.95
C TYR A 20 -14.03 9.65 -14.86
N ALA A 21 -13.57 8.62 -14.14
CA ALA A 21 -14.31 7.37 -13.95
C ALA A 21 -15.65 7.63 -13.23
N THR A 22 -15.64 8.43 -12.18
CA THR A 22 -16.84 8.84 -11.44
C THR A 22 -17.85 9.55 -12.35
N ALA A 23 -17.38 10.48 -13.21
CA ALA A 23 -18.23 11.19 -14.14
C ALA A 23 -18.85 10.28 -15.22
N GLN A 24 -18.17 9.21 -15.62
CA GLN A 24 -18.75 8.21 -16.54
C GLN A 24 -19.78 7.33 -15.81
N CYS A 25 -19.45 6.84 -14.61
CA CYS A 25 -20.37 6.04 -13.79
C CYS A 25 -21.66 6.81 -13.49
N LEU A 26 -21.57 8.09 -13.11
CA LEU A 26 -22.74 8.94 -12.84
C LEU A 26 -23.58 9.17 -14.08
N ARG A 27 -22.96 9.45 -15.24
CA ARG A 27 -23.67 9.61 -16.51
C ARG A 27 -24.48 8.38 -16.87
N LEU A 28 -23.90 7.19 -16.69
CA LEU A 28 -24.59 5.93 -16.93
C LEU A 28 -25.71 5.72 -15.91
N TYR A 29 -25.45 5.94 -14.62
CA TYR A 29 -26.45 5.78 -13.57
C TYR A 29 -27.65 6.71 -13.75
N HIS A 30 -27.42 8.01 -14.00
CA HIS A 30 -28.48 9.00 -14.19
C HIS A 30 -29.31 8.78 -15.46
N ARG A 31 -28.78 8.07 -16.46
CA ARG A 31 -29.57 7.66 -17.63
C ARG A 31 -30.72 6.72 -17.27
N PHE A 32 -30.57 5.94 -16.21
CA PHE A 32 -31.58 4.97 -15.76
C PHE A 32 -32.52 5.53 -14.66
N LEU A 33 -32.27 6.76 -14.18
CA LEU A 33 -33.13 7.38 -13.17
C LEU A 33 -34.30 8.11 -13.85
N PRO A 34 -35.54 7.95 -13.36
CA PRO A 34 -36.71 8.63 -13.92
C PRO A 34 -36.64 10.16 -13.77
N SER A 35 -35.96 10.68 -12.74
CA SER A 35 -35.73 12.12 -12.53
C SER A 35 -34.33 12.36 -11.96
N PRO A 36 -33.31 12.56 -12.80
CA PRO A 36 -31.94 12.79 -12.33
C PRO A 36 -31.80 14.17 -11.67
N PRO A 37 -31.02 14.28 -10.57
CA PRO A 37 -30.81 15.56 -9.91
C PRO A 37 -30.00 16.51 -10.80
N ARG A 38 -30.36 17.80 -10.79
CA ARG A 38 -29.67 18.82 -11.59
C ARG A 38 -28.25 19.09 -11.05
N PRO A 39 -27.25 19.31 -11.93
CA PRO A 39 -25.93 19.76 -11.51
C PRO A 39 -26.03 21.02 -10.63
N GLY A 40 -25.27 21.07 -9.54
CA GLY A 40 -25.28 22.19 -8.59
C GLY A 40 -26.25 22.05 -7.41
N THR A 41 -27.11 21.03 -7.38
CA THR A 41 -27.98 20.73 -6.23
C THR A 41 -27.27 19.89 -5.16
N ALA A 42 -27.73 19.96 -3.91
CA ALA A 42 -27.19 19.16 -2.81
C ALA A 42 -27.34 17.64 -3.05
N GLN A 43 -28.42 17.22 -3.72
CA GLN A 43 -28.65 15.82 -4.09
C GLN A 43 -27.63 15.31 -5.13
N TYR A 44 -27.30 16.13 -6.13
CA TYR A 44 -26.26 15.79 -7.11
C TYR A 44 -24.89 15.61 -6.42
N ALA A 45 -24.57 16.47 -5.46
CA ALA A 45 -23.33 16.38 -4.69
C ALA A 45 -23.25 15.08 -3.85
N LEU A 46 -24.36 14.64 -3.26
CA LEU A 46 -24.42 13.35 -2.56
C LEU A 46 -24.20 12.17 -3.53
N HIS A 47 -24.87 12.17 -4.69
CA HIS A 47 -24.67 11.14 -5.72
C HIS A 47 -23.22 11.08 -6.18
N TYR A 48 -22.57 12.25 -6.35
CA TYR A 48 -21.16 12.33 -6.71
C TYR A 48 -20.26 11.73 -5.64
N ARG A 49 -20.46 12.09 -4.36
CA ARG A 49 -19.64 11.59 -3.24
C ARG A 49 -19.74 10.07 -3.10
N ILE A 50 -20.95 9.51 -3.20
CA ILE A 50 -21.16 8.07 -3.13
C ILE A 50 -20.50 7.38 -4.32
N ALA A 51 -20.74 7.85 -5.54
CA ALA A 51 -20.14 7.27 -6.74
C ALA A 51 -18.60 7.31 -6.69
N PHE A 52 -18.04 8.44 -6.28
CA PHE A 52 -16.59 8.61 -6.09
C PHE A 52 -16.04 7.64 -5.05
N ALA A 53 -16.69 7.53 -3.88
CA ALA A 53 -16.30 6.59 -2.85
C ALA A 53 -16.34 5.14 -3.36
N CYS A 54 -17.38 4.75 -4.10
CA CYS A 54 -17.47 3.43 -4.70
C CYS A 54 -16.35 3.16 -5.72
N VAL A 55 -16.04 4.12 -6.60
CA VAL A 55 -14.94 4.00 -7.56
C VAL A 55 -13.60 3.82 -6.86
N VAL A 56 -13.32 4.63 -5.83
CA VAL A 56 -12.08 4.54 -5.05
C VAL A 56 -12.01 3.23 -4.29
N LEU A 57 -13.09 2.79 -3.64
CA LEU A 57 -13.13 1.51 -2.92
C LEU A 57 -12.93 0.32 -3.85
N LEU A 58 -13.59 0.31 -5.01
CA LEU A 58 -13.40 -0.73 -6.02
C LEU A 58 -11.95 -0.76 -6.48
N PHE A 59 -11.38 0.41 -6.79
CA PHE A 59 -9.99 0.52 -7.20
C PHE A 59 -9.03 0.02 -6.10
N LEU A 60 -9.21 0.42 -4.85
CA LEU A 60 -8.39 -0.04 -3.72
C LEU A 60 -8.55 -1.55 -3.50
N SER A 61 -9.75 -2.09 -3.66
CA SER A 61 -9.99 -3.54 -3.57
C SER A 61 -9.28 -4.32 -4.68
N TYR A 62 -9.25 -3.78 -5.91
CA TYR A 62 -8.49 -4.35 -7.02
C TYR A 62 -7.00 -4.36 -6.71
N ASN A 63 -6.44 -3.23 -6.25
CA ASN A 63 -5.02 -3.14 -5.89
C ASN A 63 -4.67 -4.06 -4.72
N LEU A 64 -5.56 -4.18 -3.73
CA LEU A 64 -5.39 -5.11 -2.62
C LEU A 64 -5.39 -6.56 -3.13
N ALA A 65 -6.34 -6.95 -3.98
CA ALA A 65 -6.40 -8.28 -4.55
C ALA A 65 -5.17 -8.60 -5.42
N GLU A 66 -4.71 -7.62 -6.21
CA GLU A 66 -3.49 -7.74 -7.01
C GLU A 66 -2.26 -7.91 -6.10
N ALA A 67 -2.12 -7.08 -5.08
CA ALA A 67 -1.01 -7.17 -4.11
C ALA A 67 -1.02 -8.50 -3.34
N MET A 68 -2.19 -9.00 -2.91
CA MET A 68 -2.30 -10.30 -2.24
C MET A 68 -1.90 -11.46 -3.15
N ARG A 69 -2.15 -11.37 -4.46
CA ARG A 69 -1.75 -12.41 -5.44
C ARG A 69 -0.28 -12.32 -5.83
N ALA A 70 0.31 -11.12 -5.78
CA ALA A 70 1.69 -10.87 -6.15
C ALA A 70 2.69 -11.01 -4.99
N LEU A 71 2.21 -11.27 -3.76
CA LEU A 71 3.09 -11.38 -2.60
C LEU A 71 4.01 -12.61 -2.73
N PRO A 72 5.34 -12.45 -2.72
CA PRO A 72 6.26 -13.58 -2.77
C PRO A 72 6.12 -14.45 -1.51
N PRO A 73 6.39 -15.76 -1.62
CA PRO A 73 6.30 -16.67 -0.48
C PRO A 73 7.28 -16.27 0.62
N ASN A 74 6.85 -16.40 1.87
CA ASN A 74 7.71 -16.10 3.01
C ASN A 74 8.76 -17.21 3.24
N LEU A 75 9.83 -16.94 4.00
CA LEU A 75 10.91 -17.92 4.20
C LEU A 75 10.43 -19.19 4.93
N TYR A 76 9.44 -19.06 5.82
CA TYR A 76 8.85 -20.18 6.55
C TYR A 76 8.06 -21.10 5.61
N GLU A 77 7.30 -20.54 4.67
CA GLU A 77 6.56 -21.22 3.60
C GLU A 77 7.51 -21.87 2.61
N VAL A 78 8.59 -21.19 2.23
CA VAL A 78 9.64 -21.75 1.36
C VAL A 78 10.26 -23.00 2.01
N LEU A 79 10.53 -22.96 3.32
CA LEU A 79 11.06 -24.10 4.06
C LEU A 79 9.99 -25.13 4.46
N GLY A 80 8.70 -24.76 4.40
CA GLY A 80 7.57 -25.61 4.77
C GLY A 80 7.37 -25.79 6.27
N VAL A 81 7.69 -24.77 7.07
CA VAL A 81 7.57 -24.76 8.53
C VAL A 81 6.63 -23.66 9.01
N ARG A 82 6.18 -23.75 10.26
CA ARG A 82 5.40 -22.68 10.88
C ARG A 82 6.33 -21.54 11.36
N PRO A 83 5.82 -20.29 11.48
CA PRO A 83 6.60 -19.15 11.98
C PRO A 83 7.11 -19.33 13.43
N ASP A 84 6.46 -20.18 14.22
CA ASP A 84 6.82 -20.54 15.60
C ASP A 84 7.80 -21.73 15.69
N ALA A 85 8.32 -22.22 14.56
CA ALA A 85 9.24 -23.35 14.53
C ALA A 85 10.54 -23.07 15.30
N ASP A 86 10.96 -24.05 16.10
CA ASP A 86 12.24 -24.05 16.81
C ASP A 86 13.40 -24.42 15.88
N GLU A 87 14.64 -24.24 16.36
CA GLU A 87 15.84 -24.54 15.57
C GLU A 87 15.91 -26.02 15.14
N HIS A 88 15.39 -26.92 15.97
CA HIS A 88 15.34 -28.34 15.67
C HIS A 88 14.39 -28.65 14.50
N ALA A 89 13.19 -28.08 14.50
CA ALA A 89 12.23 -28.19 13.41
C ALA A 89 12.79 -27.61 12.11
N LEU A 90 13.46 -26.45 12.15
CA LEU A 90 14.13 -25.87 10.99
C LEU A 90 15.16 -26.83 10.37
N LYS A 91 16.06 -27.38 11.22
CA LYS A 91 17.08 -28.35 10.77
C LYS A 91 16.46 -29.63 10.23
N SER A 92 15.41 -30.14 10.88
CA SER A 92 14.71 -31.36 10.47
C SER A 92 14.03 -31.19 9.11
N ALA A 93 13.31 -30.08 8.93
CA ALA A 93 12.64 -29.73 7.68
C ALA A 93 13.63 -29.58 6.52
N PHE A 94 14.72 -28.85 6.74
CA PHE A 94 15.78 -28.70 5.72
C PHE A 94 16.41 -30.03 5.33
N ARG A 95 16.74 -30.90 6.31
CA ARG A 95 17.29 -32.23 6.04
C ARG A 95 16.31 -33.12 5.27
N ALA A 96 15.03 -33.07 5.61
CA ALA A 96 13.98 -33.82 4.91
C ALA A 96 13.82 -33.34 3.47
N PHE A 97 13.84 -32.03 3.24
CA PHE A 97 13.82 -31.43 1.92
C PHE A 97 15.07 -31.83 1.10
N ALA A 98 16.26 -31.66 1.66
CA ALA A 98 17.52 -31.95 0.97
C ALA A 98 17.63 -33.41 0.52
N ARG A 99 17.12 -34.37 1.30
CA ARG A 99 17.08 -35.79 0.89
C ARG A 99 16.18 -36.03 -0.33
N ARG A 100 15.09 -35.28 -0.48
CA ARG A 100 14.11 -35.45 -1.57
C ARG A 100 14.51 -34.68 -2.82
N ALA A 101 15.08 -33.49 -2.65
CA ALA A 101 15.34 -32.52 -3.71
C ALA A 101 16.84 -32.31 -4.00
N HIS A 102 17.71 -33.25 -3.62
CA HIS A 102 19.15 -33.15 -3.90
C HIS A 102 19.40 -32.98 -5.40
N PRO A 103 20.23 -32.01 -5.86
CA PRO A 103 20.45 -31.73 -7.28
C PRO A 103 20.94 -32.96 -8.06
N ASP A 104 21.70 -33.86 -7.44
CA ASP A 104 22.12 -35.15 -8.04
C ASP A 104 20.95 -36.05 -8.45
N ARG A 105 19.75 -35.88 -7.86
CA ARG A 105 18.56 -36.68 -8.15
C ARG A 105 17.56 -35.99 -9.08
N VAL A 106 17.40 -34.67 -8.96
CA VAL A 106 16.41 -33.88 -9.71
C VAL A 106 17.00 -33.12 -10.90
N GLY A 107 18.33 -33.14 -11.05
CA GLY A 107 19.03 -32.43 -12.10
C GLY A 107 18.95 -30.90 -11.97
N PRO A 108 19.42 -30.16 -13.00
CA PRO A 108 19.54 -28.70 -12.96
C PRO A 108 18.19 -27.96 -12.79
N ALA A 109 17.07 -28.60 -13.13
CA ALA A 109 15.73 -28.04 -12.91
C ALA A 109 15.40 -27.88 -11.42
N GLY A 110 16.04 -28.64 -10.52
CA GLY A 110 15.86 -28.56 -9.07
C GLY A 110 16.78 -27.55 -8.37
N GLU A 111 17.83 -27.08 -9.06
CA GLU A 111 18.89 -26.26 -8.47
C GLU A 111 18.35 -24.93 -7.92
N GLY A 112 17.53 -24.23 -8.70
CA GLY A 112 16.96 -22.94 -8.29
C GLY A 112 16.11 -23.04 -7.03
N ARG A 113 15.29 -24.10 -6.91
CA ARG A 113 14.48 -24.34 -5.70
C ARG A 113 15.35 -24.75 -4.51
N PHE A 114 16.41 -25.53 -4.75
CA PHE A 114 17.33 -25.93 -3.70
C PHE A 114 18.08 -24.72 -3.11
N VAL A 115 18.54 -23.81 -3.97
CA VAL A 115 19.16 -22.54 -3.56
C VAL A 115 18.19 -21.71 -2.72
N GLN A 116 16.95 -21.52 -3.18
CA GLN A 116 15.94 -20.77 -2.43
C GLN A 116 15.69 -21.35 -1.01
N VAL A 117 15.55 -22.68 -0.90
CA VAL A 117 15.30 -23.32 0.40
C VAL A 117 16.53 -23.28 1.30
N ARG A 118 17.74 -23.41 0.73
CA ARG A 118 18.99 -23.24 1.47
C ARG A 118 19.10 -21.82 2.04
N ASP A 119 18.90 -20.81 1.22
CA ASP A 119 19.02 -19.41 1.62
C ASP A 119 17.97 -19.05 2.69
N ALA A 120 16.74 -19.59 2.57
CA ALA A 120 15.71 -19.48 3.59
C ALA A 120 16.14 -20.14 4.92
N PHE A 121 16.70 -21.35 4.88
CA PHE A 121 17.20 -22.02 6.08
C PHE A 121 18.35 -21.26 6.73
N GLU A 122 19.30 -20.74 5.95
CA GLU A 122 20.43 -19.96 6.48
C GLU A 122 19.99 -18.67 7.16
N ALA A 123 19.01 -17.98 6.58
CA ALA A 123 18.43 -16.77 7.19
C ALA A 123 17.66 -17.08 8.49
N LEU A 124 16.87 -18.16 8.52
CA LEU A 124 16.04 -18.52 9.68
C LEU A 124 16.83 -19.21 10.81
N ARG A 125 17.96 -19.86 10.51
CA ARG A 125 18.79 -20.56 11.51
C ARG A 125 19.49 -19.58 12.44
N ASP A 126 19.90 -18.42 11.94
CA ASP A 126 20.55 -17.39 12.77
C ASP A 126 19.48 -16.57 13.51
N PRO A 127 19.48 -16.56 14.85
CA PRO A 127 18.48 -15.83 15.62
C PRO A 127 18.48 -14.32 15.33
N VAL A 128 19.64 -13.73 15.02
CA VAL A 128 19.75 -12.28 14.71
C VAL A 128 19.15 -11.97 13.35
N ARG A 129 19.46 -12.78 12.33
CA ARG A 129 18.91 -12.62 10.98
C ARG A 129 17.42 -12.96 10.92
N ARG A 130 16.97 -13.96 11.69
CA ARG A 130 15.55 -14.27 11.85
C ARG A 130 14.81 -13.10 12.50
N PHE A 131 15.37 -12.53 13.57
CA PHE A 131 14.79 -11.34 14.21
C PHE A 131 14.66 -10.17 13.24
N SER A 132 15.69 -9.89 12.43
CA SER A 132 15.64 -8.79 11.47
C SER A 132 14.67 -9.05 10.32
N TYR A 133 14.61 -10.28 9.82
CA TYR A 133 13.61 -10.71 8.83
C TYR A 133 12.17 -10.54 9.35
N ASP A 134 11.89 -10.99 10.56
CA ASP A 134 10.54 -10.91 11.15
C ASP A 134 10.10 -9.45 11.37
N ARG A 135 11.04 -8.50 11.53
CA ARG A 135 10.75 -7.09 11.82
C ARG A 135 10.72 -6.20 10.58
N PHE A 136 11.62 -6.42 9.64
CA PHE A 136 11.84 -5.56 8.47
C PHE A 136 11.55 -6.26 7.14
N GLY A 137 11.23 -7.56 7.16
CA GLY A 137 10.95 -8.35 5.97
C GLY A 137 12.21 -8.77 5.20
N PRO A 138 12.04 -9.20 3.93
CA PRO A 138 13.14 -9.68 3.09
C PRO A 138 14.26 -8.66 2.87
N GLU A 139 13.95 -7.36 2.94
CA GLU A 139 14.92 -6.29 2.73
C GLU A 139 16.06 -6.35 3.73
N ALA A 140 15.80 -6.72 4.99
CA ALA A 140 16.85 -6.84 6.00
C ALA A 140 17.91 -7.89 5.66
N LEU A 141 17.58 -8.90 4.85
CA LEU A 141 18.54 -9.93 4.44
C LEU A 141 19.59 -9.39 3.45
N THR A 142 19.32 -8.24 2.84
CA THR A 142 20.24 -7.57 1.91
C THR A 142 21.27 -6.68 2.61
N TRP A 143 21.06 -6.38 3.91
CA TRP A 143 21.94 -5.50 4.68
C TRP A 143 23.19 -6.27 5.14
N SER A 144 24.19 -6.36 4.26
CA SER A 144 25.42 -7.12 4.50
C SER A 144 26.34 -6.54 5.59
N HIS A 145 26.20 -5.26 5.92
CA HIS A 145 26.97 -4.56 6.95
C HIS A 145 26.40 -4.68 8.36
N CYS A 146 25.28 -5.39 8.54
CA CYS A 146 24.65 -5.61 9.85
C CYS A 146 24.92 -7.04 10.34
N ALA A 147 25.48 -7.18 11.54
CA ALA A 147 25.74 -8.47 12.17
C ALA A 147 25.01 -8.62 13.52
N THR A 148 24.69 -7.52 14.19
CA THR A 148 24.04 -7.52 15.51
C THR A 148 22.62 -6.95 15.46
N VAL A 149 21.78 -7.32 16.42
CA VAL A 149 20.41 -6.79 16.56
C VAL A 149 20.39 -5.26 16.60
N ARG A 150 21.35 -4.65 17.30
CA ARG A 150 21.45 -3.19 17.41
C ARG A 150 21.72 -2.52 16.06
N GLU A 151 22.56 -3.12 15.22
CA GLU A 151 22.87 -2.59 13.89
C GLU A 151 21.65 -2.68 12.97
N TYR A 152 20.96 -3.81 12.98
CA TYR A 152 19.70 -3.97 12.25
C TYR A 152 18.65 -2.94 12.68
N LEU A 153 18.47 -2.77 14.00
CA LEU A 153 17.51 -1.79 14.53
C LEU A 153 17.90 -0.35 14.17
N ARG A 154 19.18 0.01 14.28
CA ARG A 154 19.66 1.35 13.91
C ARG A 154 19.46 1.63 12.43
N HIS A 155 19.79 0.67 11.57
CA HIS A 155 19.64 0.80 10.13
C HIS A 155 18.16 0.94 9.75
N GLY A 156 17.31 0.03 10.22
CA GLY A 156 15.87 0.09 9.98
C GLY A 156 15.23 1.37 10.50
N LEU A 157 15.64 1.86 11.68
CA LEU A 157 15.14 3.12 12.24
C LEU A 157 15.55 4.33 11.39
N MET A 158 16.81 4.40 10.96
CA MET A 158 17.27 5.49 10.10
C MET A 158 16.52 5.50 8.76
N GLN A 159 16.34 4.33 8.14
CA GLN A 159 15.58 4.21 6.89
C GLN A 159 14.11 4.63 7.06
N ALA A 160 13.42 4.14 8.10
CA ALA A 160 12.04 4.50 8.36
C ALA A 160 11.87 6.00 8.68
N SER A 161 12.75 6.56 9.52
CA SER A 161 12.68 7.96 9.94
C SER A 161 12.79 8.92 8.76
N GLY A 162 13.66 8.63 7.78
CA GLY A 162 13.83 9.46 6.59
C GLY A 162 12.53 9.62 5.80
N PHE A 163 11.82 8.51 5.56
CA PHE A 163 10.53 8.55 4.86
C PHE A 163 9.50 9.43 5.56
N TYR A 164 9.33 9.26 6.88
CA TYR A 164 8.33 9.99 7.64
C TYR A 164 8.69 11.47 7.85
N ILE A 165 9.97 11.80 8.08
CA ILE A 165 10.42 13.19 8.23
C ILE A 165 10.18 13.95 6.93
N VAL A 166 10.65 13.41 5.80
CA VAL A 166 10.48 14.06 4.49
C VAL A 166 9.00 14.19 4.14
N SER A 167 8.21 13.13 4.33
CA SER A 167 6.77 13.17 4.08
C SER A 167 6.07 14.18 4.99
N GLY A 168 6.43 14.25 6.27
CA GLY A 168 5.88 15.22 7.22
C GLY A 168 6.17 16.66 6.83
N VAL A 169 7.43 16.97 6.50
CA VAL A 169 7.83 18.31 6.01
C VAL A 169 7.10 18.66 4.71
N PHE A 170 6.97 17.71 3.79
CA PHE A 170 6.25 17.91 2.54
C PHE A 170 4.75 18.16 2.76
N LEU A 171 4.11 17.40 3.65
CA LEU A 171 2.70 17.61 4.02
C LEU A 171 2.49 18.95 4.72
N LEU A 172 3.40 19.37 5.59
CA LEU A 172 3.35 20.71 6.21
C LEU A 172 3.50 21.82 5.17
N PHE A 173 4.41 21.65 4.21
CA PHE A 173 4.56 22.58 3.09
C PHE A 173 3.28 22.66 2.24
N LEU A 174 2.70 21.53 1.84
CA LEU A 174 1.43 21.50 1.10
C LEU A 174 0.28 22.10 1.90
N SER A 175 0.25 21.91 3.22
CA SER A 175 -0.75 22.54 4.09
C SER A 175 -0.58 24.05 4.19
N ALA A 176 0.66 24.56 4.10
CA ALA A 176 0.93 26.00 4.15
C ALA A 176 0.61 26.70 2.82
N VAL A 177 0.83 26.03 1.68
CA VAL A 177 0.66 26.58 0.33
C VAL A 177 -0.71 26.24 -0.29
N GLY A 178 -1.39 25.21 0.22
CA GLY A 178 -2.63 24.66 -0.35
C GLY A 178 -3.83 25.61 -0.24
N LYS A 179 -4.58 25.71 -1.35
CA LYS A 179 -5.87 26.42 -1.39
C LYS A 179 -6.92 25.65 -0.57
N PRO A 180 -7.86 26.33 0.11
CA PRO A 180 -8.97 25.66 0.77
C PRO A 180 -9.78 24.87 -0.26
N SER A 181 -9.95 23.56 -0.04
CA SER A 181 -10.73 22.70 -0.92
C SER A 181 -12.14 22.48 -0.37
N PRO A 182 -13.19 22.45 -1.22
CA PRO A 182 -14.58 22.25 -0.80
C PRO A 182 -14.89 20.81 -0.33
N VAL A 183 -13.89 19.93 -0.34
CA VAL A 183 -13.97 18.52 0.10
C VAL A 183 -13.27 18.31 1.44
N ALA A 184 -12.59 19.34 1.96
CA ALA A 184 -11.94 19.29 3.26
C ALA A 184 -13.01 19.20 4.36
N PHE A 185 -13.17 18.02 4.94
CA PHE A 185 -14.12 17.75 6.03
C PHE A 185 -13.77 18.51 7.33
N VAL A 186 -12.51 18.95 7.46
CA VAL A 186 -11.93 19.50 8.70
C VAL A 186 -11.97 21.03 8.77
N ARG A 187 -12.19 21.73 7.64
CA ARG A 187 -12.50 23.17 7.68
C ARG A 187 -13.96 23.34 7.31
N PRO A 188 -14.82 23.90 8.19
CA PRO A 188 -16.12 24.34 7.74
C PRO A 188 -15.89 25.31 6.57
N PRO A 189 -16.77 25.32 5.55
CA PRO A 189 -16.68 26.30 4.48
C PRO A 189 -16.56 27.69 5.11
N PRO A 190 -15.75 28.61 4.53
CA PRO A 190 -15.75 29.98 5.01
C PRO A 190 -17.21 30.43 4.98
N CYS A 191 -17.78 30.74 6.15
CA CYS A 191 -19.13 31.26 6.29
C CYS A 191 -19.28 32.39 5.28
N ARG A 192 -19.93 32.10 4.16
CA ARG A 192 -20.44 33.10 3.22
C ARG A 192 -21.94 33.16 3.49
N LEU A 193 -22.35 34.33 3.97
CA LEU A 193 -23.71 34.83 4.08
C LEU A 193 -24.60 34.19 5.16
N PHE A 194 -24.55 34.79 6.35
CA PHE A 194 -25.78 35.20 7.03
C PHE A 194 -25.93 36.71 6.79
N SER A 195 -26.31 37.11 5.58
CA SER A 195 -26.72 38.50 5.28
C SER A 195 -27.95 38.56 4.38
N THR A 196 -28.72 37.48 4.30
CA THR A 196 -30.02 37.44 3.60
C THR A 196 -30.97 36.49 4.30
N CYS A 197 -31.26 36.73 5.58
CA CYS A 197 -32.63 36.60 6.07
C CYS A 197 -33.15 38.04 6.01
N ALA A 198 -33.62 38.48 4.84
CA ALA A 198 -35.05 38.67 4.65
C ALA A 198 -35.63 39.63 5.72
N ASP A 199 -35.14 40.87 5.69
CA ASP A 199 -36.02 42.03 5.85
C ASP A 199 -36.98 42.00 4.66
N ASP A 200 -38.23 41.58 4.89
CA ASP A 200 -39.43 41.86 4.09
C ASP A 200 -40.51 40.87 4.56
N ASP A 201 -41.30 41.29 5.56
CA ASP A 201 -42.73 40.93 5.78
C ASP A 201 -43.10 41.23 7.24
N MET A 202 -43.57 42.45 7.52
CA MET A 202 -44.65 42.77 8.48
C MET A 202 -45.02 44.25 8.37
N ASP A 203 -45.78 44.57 7.32
CA ASP A 203 -46.91 45.51 7.39
C ASP A 203 -48.21 44.69 7.28
#